data_AF-A0A6I1JLC5-F1
#
_entry.id   AF-A0A6I1JLC5-F1
#
_cell.length_a   1.000
_cell.length_b   1.000
_cell.length_c   1.000
_cell.angle_alpha   90.00
_cell.angle_beta   90.00
_cell.angle_gamma   90.00
#
_symmetry.space_group_name_H-M   'P 1'
#
loop_
_entity.id
_entity.type
_entity.pdbx_description
1 polymer ?
#
loop_
_entity_poly.entity_id
_entity_poly.type
_entity_poly.pdbx_seq_one_letter_code
_entity_poly.pdbx_strand_id
1 'polypeptide(L)'
;MTISDLLEVASNEAMRTQPDIQARWVAHVTRFATVFGMALIRPGDTRIDMLLRSLEDERMARQEGPKKDQVDFAFDLQVSLSNAWMLSTYDALAAIRPERRTAKSQALYAKAKLVRVPTAKAEIANDRGLKGPLSLKPLGGPVAEAEEYIKGEYRMPTGLDVTTGSYRWFPFDVALNDHVWISRRELSDEFLALFD
;
A
#
# COMPACT_ATOMS: atom_id res chain seq x y z
N MET A 1 -29.93 -10.91 -5.48
CA MET A 1 -28.71 -10.15 -5.16
C MET A 1 -27.68 -11.13 -4.63
N THR A 2 -26.68 -11.43 -5.45
CA THR A 2 -25.55 -12.30 -5.14
C THR A 2 -24.39 -11.49 -4.53
N ILE A 3 -23.35 -12.16 -4.02
CA ILE A 3 -22.13 -11.48 -3.57
C ILE A 3 -21.46 -10.73 -4.73
N SER A 4 -21.47 -11.31 -5.93
CA SER A 4 -20.95 -10.63 -7.13
C SER A 4 -21.71 -9.35 -7.43
N ASP A 5 -23.04 -9.36 -7.32
CA ASP A 5 -23.88 -8.18 -7.53
C ASP A 5 -23.51 -7.07 -6.52
N LEU A 6 -23.30 -7.44 -5.25
CA LEU A 6 -22.91 -6.51 -4.20
C LEU A 6 -21.54 -5.87 -4.45
N LEU A 7 -20.56 -6.67 -4.88
CA LEU A 7 -19.21 -6.18 -5.23
C LEU A 7 -19.25 -5.26 -6.45
N GLU A 8 -20.08 -5.58 -7.43
CA GLU A 8 -20.27 -4.74 -8.60
C GLU A 8 -20.91 -3.40 -8.24
N VAL A 9 -21.99 -3.42 -7.45
CA VAL A 9 -22.64 -2.19 -6.95
C VAL A 9 -21.65 -1.33 -6.15
N ALA A 10 -20.90 -1.92 -5.21
CA ALA A 10 -19.91 -1.20 -4.42
C ALA A 10 -18.79 -0.60 -5.31
N SER A 11 -18.30 -1.37 -6.29
CA SER A 11 -17.28 -0.90 -7.22
C SER A 11 -17.78 0.25 -8.08
N ASN A 12 -19.00 0.15 -8.61
CA ASN A 12 -19.61 1.17 -9.44
C ASN A 12 -19.90 2.44 -8.64
N GLU A 13 -20.36 2.30 -7.40
CA GLU A 13 -20.56 3.43 -6.50
C GLU A 13 -19.24 4.14 -6.18
N ALA A 14 -18.19 3.39 -5.85
CA ALA A 14 -16.85 3.94 -5.60
C ALA A 14 -16.29 4.72 -6.81
N MET A 15 -16.52 4.22 -8.04
CA MET A 15 -16.13 4.93 -9.25
C MET A 15 -16.97 6.20 -9.46
N ARG A 16 -18.28 6.12 -9.23
CA ARG A 16 -19.22 7.23 -9.40
C ARG A 16 -18.93 8.39 -8.45
N THR A 17 -18.52 8.12 -7.22
CA THR A 17 -18.22 9.15 -6.21
C THR A 17 -16.85 9.80 -6.38
N GLN A 18 -15.98 9.23 -7.21
CA GLN A 18 -14.60 9.70 -7.42
C GLN A 18 -14.23 9.80 -8.92
N PRO A 19 -14.97 10.57 -9.72
CA PRO A 19 -14.81 10.59 -11.18
C PRO A 19 -13.41 11.07 -11.64
N ASP A 20 -12.81 12.01 -10.91
CA ASP A 20 -11.48 12.54 -11.25
C ASP A 20 -10.38 11.48 -11.09
N ILE A 21 -10.44 10.69 -10.02
CA ILE A 21 -9.49 9.60 -9.78
C ILE A 21 -9.70 8.48 -10.81
N GLN A 22 -10.95 8.17 -11.16
CA GLN A 22 -11.26 7.24 -12.23
C GLN A 22 -10.65 7.68 -13.57
N ALA A 23 -10.80 8.96 -13.94
CA ALA A 23 -10.22 9.52 -15.15
C ALA A 23 -8.68 9.44 -15.14
N ARG A 24 -8.04 9.74 -14.01
CA ARG A 24 -6.58 9.57 -13.83
C ARG A 24 -6.16 8.12 -14.01
N TRP A 25 -6.90 7.15 -13.48
CA TRP A 25 -6.62 5.73 -13.68
C TRP A 25 -6.70 5.34 -15.15
N VAL A 26 -7.76 5.74 -15.86
CA VAL A 26 -7.90 5.45 -17.31
C VAL A 26 -6.69 5.98 -18.08
N ALA A 27 -6.33 7.25 -17.87
CA ALA A 27 -5.17 7.87 -18.52
C ALA A 27 -3.86 7.16 -18.14
N HIS A 28 -3.70 6.84 -16.85
CA HIS A 28 -2.52 6.14 -16.34
C HIS A 28 -2.36 4.76 -16.98
N VAL A 29 -3.41 3.93 -17.01
CA VAL A 29 -3.35 2.59 -17.59
C VAL A 29 -2.96 2.64 -19.06
N THR A 30 -3.56 3.55 -19.83
CA THR A 30 -3.19 3.74 -21.24
C THR A 30 -1.72 4.13 -21.39
N ARG A 31 -1.25 5.15 -20.65
CA ARG A 31 0.14 5.62 -20.75
C ARG A 31 1.14 4.58 -20.26
N PHE A 32 0.83 3.87 -19.17
CA PHE A 32 1.69 2.82 -18.64
C PHE A 32 1.84 1.66 -19.63
N ALA A 33 0.73 1.25 -20.26
CA ALA A 33 0.74 0.23 -21.29
C ALA A 33 1.59 0.65 -22.52
N THR A 34 1.50 1.91 -22.94
CA THR A 34 2.30 2.45 -24.04
C THR A 34 3.79 2.57 -23.71
N VAL A 35 4.11 3.10 -22.52
CA VAL A 35 5.51 3.39 -22.13
C VAL A 35 6.22 2.13 -21.64
N PHE A 36 5.61 1.35 -20.77
CA PHE A 36 6.26 0.19 -20.11
C PHE A 36 5.83 -1.16 -20.69
N GLY A 37 4.65 -1.24 -21.32
CA GLY A 37 4.13 -2.44 -21.98
C GLY A 37 2.77 -2.90 -21.43
N MET A 38 1.90 -3.42 -22.31
CA MET A 38 0.50 -3.74 -21.96
C MET A 38 0.31 -4.83 -20.91
N ALA A 39 1.26 -5.75 -20.75
CA ALA A 39 1.11 -6.92 -19.89
C ALA A 39 1.28 -6.63 -18.38
N LEU A 40 1.50 -5.37 -17.99
CA LEU A 40 2.00 -5.02 -16.66
C LEU A 40 0.94 -4.50 -15.69
N ILE A 41 -0.23 -4.05 -16.15
CA ILE A 41 -1.31 -3.59 -15.26
C ILE A 41 -2.47 -4.60 -15.28
N ARG A 42 -2.92 -4.97 -14.07
CA ARG A 42 -4.08 -5.85 -13.92
C ARG A 42 -5.36 -5.02 -13.89
N PRO A 43 -6.40 -5.35 -14.68
CA PRO A 43 -7.66 -4.61 -14.70
C PRO A 43 -8.35 -4.45 -13.32
N GLY A 44 -8.03 -5.33 -12.36
CA GLY A 44 -8.56 -5.27 -11.00
C GLY A 44 -7.99 -4.14 -10.14
N ASP A 45 -6.78 -3.64 -10.44
CA ASP A 45 -6.07 -2.73 -9.54
C ASP A 45 -6.76 -1.37 -9.41
N THR A 46 -7.34 -0.87 -10.51
CA THR A 46 -8.16 0.35 -10.50
C THR A 46 -9.37 0.18 -9.58
N ARG A 47 -10.14 -0.89 -9.73
CA ARG A 47 -11.35 -1.10 -8.89
C ARG A 47 -11.00 -1.24 -7.42
N ILE A 48 -9.91 -1.97 -7.11
CA ILE A 48 -9.43 -2.11 -5.74
C ILE A 48 -9.03 -0.74 -5.17
N ASP A 49 -8.30 0.08 -5.91
CA ASP A 49 -7.92 1.44 -5.44
C ASP A 49 -9.15 2.31 -5.16
N MET A 50 -10.14 2.31 -6.05
CA MET A 50 -11.37 3.10 -5.88
C MET A 50 -12.18 2.66 -4.65
N LEU A 51 -12.31 1.35 -4.45
CA LEU A 51 -12.95 0.78 -3.26
C LEU A 51 -12.19 1.16 -2.00
N LEU A 52 -10.86 1.04 -2.01
CA LEU A 52 -10.00 1.41 -0.87
C LEU A 52 -10.19 2.88 -0.52
N ARG A 53 -10.13 3.80 -1.49
CA ARG A 53 -10.37 5.23 -1.23
C ARG A 53 -11.74 5.50 -0.62
N SER A 54 -12.78 4.78 -1.07
CA SER A 54 -14.12 4.91 -0.49
C SER A 54 -14.16 4.41 0.96
N LEU A 55 -13.54 3.26 1.26
CA LEU A 55 -13.42 2.74 2.62
C LEU A 55 -12.62 3.68 3.54
N GLU A 56 -11.57 4.30 3.01
CA GLU A 56 -10.75 5.31 3.71
C GLU A 56 -11.58 6.55 4.05
N ASP A 57 -12.35 7.07 3.08
CA ASP A 57 -13.23 8.23 3.27
C ASP A 57 -14.37 7.94 4.25
N GLU A 58 -15.01 6.76 4.14
CA GLU A 58 -16.03 6.32 5.08
C GLU A 58 -15.49 6.16 6.50
N ARG A 59 -14.28 5.63 6.64
CA ARG A 59 -13.63 5.48 7.95
C ARG A 59 -13.33 6.82 8.58
N MET A 60 -12.82 7.77 7.80
CA MET A 60 -12.62 9.15 8.27
C MET A 60 -13.96 9.78 8.71
N ALA A 61 -15.05 9.52 7.99
CA ALA A 61 -16.37 10.01 8.36
C ALA A 61 -16.91 9.35 9.65
N ARG A 62 -16.55 8.09 9.92
CA ARG A 62 -16.82 7.37 11.16
C ARG A 62 -15.83 7.81 12.25
N GLN A 63 -16.01 9.02 12.77
CA GLN A 63 -15.17 9.58 13.84
C GLN A 63 -15.23 8.77 15.15
N GLU A 64 -16.33 8.05 15.37
CA GLU A 64 -16.44 7.07 16.45
C GLU A 64 -15.82 5.75 15.98
N GLY A 65 -14.64 5.42 16.52
CA GLY A 65 -14.03 4.12 16.30
C GLY A 65 -14.99 2.97 16.64
N PRO A 66 -14.68 1.73 16.21
CA PRO A 66 -15.53 0.58 16.54
C PRO A 66 -15.82 0.55 18.03
N LYS A 67 -17.09 0.31 18.39
CA LYS A 67 -17.49 0.11 19.79
C LYS A 67 -16.59 -0.99 20.37
N LYS A 68 -16.22 -0.87 21.66
CA LYS A 68 -15.15 -1.63 22.34
C LYS A 68 -15.18 -3.16 22.20
N ASP A 69 -16.27 -3.73 21.67
CA ASP A 69 -16.49 -5.18 21.50
C ASP A 69 -16.98 -5.57 20.08
N GLN A 70 -16.84 -4.70 19.07
CA GLN A 70 -17.24 -4.99 17.69
C GLN A 70 -16.02 -5.22 16.79
N VAL A 71 -16.03 -6.36 16.09
CA VAL A 71 -15.09 -6.64 15.01
C VAL A 71 -15.42 -5.73 13.83
N ASP A 72 -14.46 -4.86 13.46
CA ASP A 72 -14.57 -4.01 12.29
C ASP A 72 -14.12 -4.78 11.03
N PHE A 73 -15.01 -5.63 10.50
CA PHE A 73 -14.73 -6.38 9.28
C PHE A 73 -14.39 -5.49 8.07
N ALA A 74 -14.89 -4.25 8.05
CA ALA A 74 -14.53 -3.31 6.99
C ALA A 74 -13.05 -2.89 7.08
N PHE A 75 -12.51 -2.79 8.30
CA PHE A 75 -11.08 -2.57 8.50
C PHE A 75 -10.25 -3.76 8.02
N ASP A 76 -10.62 -4.98 8.39
CA ASP A 76 -9.89 -6.19 7.97
C ASP A 76 -9.87 -6.33 6.44
N LEU A 77 -10.98 -5.99 5.78
CA LEU A 77 -11.05 -5.90 4.32
C LEU A 77 -10.17 -4.78 3.76
N GLN A 78 -10.19 -3.59 4.37
CA GLN A 78 -9.34 -2.48 3.96
C GLN A 78 -7.85 -2.86 4.05
N VAL A 79 -7.42 -3.53 5.13
CA VAL A 79 -6.05 -4.03 5.30
C VAL A 79 -5.69 -5.05 4.22
N SER A 80 -6.56 -6.06 4.03
CA SER A 80 -6.33 -7.15 3.07
C SER A 80 -6.25 -6.63 1.63
N LEU A 81 -7.18 -5.75 1.24
CA LEU A 81 -7.20 -5.12 -0.08
C LEU A 81 -6.02 -4.17 -0.26
N SER A 82 -5.61 -3.43 0.77
CA SER A 82 -4.43 -2.54 0.72
C SER A 82 -3.16 -3.32 0.46
N ASN A 83 -2.97 -4.44 1.15
CA ASN A 83 -1.82 -5.32 0.93
C ASN A 83 -1.86 -5.95 -0.47
N ALA A 84 -3.02 -6.46 -0.91
CA ALA A 84 -3.18 -7.03 -2.24
C ALA A 84 -2.88 -6.01 -3.36
N TRP A 85 -3.41 -4.80 -3.22
CA TRP A 85 -3.15 -3.70 -4.14
C TRP A 85 -1.66 -3.34 -4.17
N MET A 86 -1.02 -3.16 -3.01
CA MET A 86 0.41 -2.81 -2.93
C MET A 86 1.29 -3.88 -3.57
N LEU A 87 0.99 -5.17 -3.36
CA LEU A 87 1.70 -6.27 -4.01
C LEU A 87 1.55 -6.22 -5.54
N SER A 88 0.34 -5.93 -6.04
CA SER A 88 0.10 -5.73 -7.47
C SER A 88 0.92 -4.59 -8.06
N THR A 89 0.84 -3.43 -7.42
CA THR A 89 1.53 -2.21 -7.85
C THR A 89 3.04 -2.41 -7.82
N TYR A 90 3.57 -3.08 -6.79
CA TYR A 90 4.98 -3.46 -6.73
C TYR A 90 5.37 -4.34 -7.92
N ASP A 91 4.60 -5.36 -8.27
CA ASP A 91 4.92 -6.26 -9.38
C ASP A 91 4.92 -5.51 -10.72
N ALA A 92 3.95 -4.62 -10.94
CA ALA A 92 3.90 -3.75 -12.11
C ALA A 92 5.16 -2.86 -12.22
N LEU A 93 5.59 -2.25 -11.11
CA LEU A 93 6.81 -1.44 -11.04
C LEU A 93 8.08 -2.28 -11.23
N ALA A 94 8.13 -3.47 -10.64
CA ALA A 94 9.27 -4.37 -10.74
C ALA A 94 9.49 -4.85 -12.18
N ALA A 95 8.41 -5.06 -12.91
CA ALA A 95 8.42 -5.51 -14.30
C ALA A 95 8.80 -4.41 -15.32
N ILE A 96 8.89 -3.14 -14.89
CA ILE A 96 9.43 -2.08 -15.75
C ILE A 96 10.90 -2.39 -16.06
N ARG A 97 11.19 -2.55 -17.35
CA ARG A 97 12.53 -2.83 -17.85
C ARG A 97 13.51 -1.71 -17.47
N PRO A 98 14.76 -2.02 -17.09
CA PRO A 98 15.72 -1.03 -16.60
C PRO A 98 15.90 0.19 -17.52
N GLU A 99 15.96 -0.02 -18.83
CA GLU A 99 16.14 1.03 -19.84
C GLU A 99 14.94 1.98 -19.99
N ARG A 100 13.77 1.59 -19.47
CA ARG A 100 12.56 2.41 -19.49
C ARG A 100 12.29 3.10 -18.15
N ARG A 101 13.05 2.80 -17.11
CA ARG A 101 12.81 3.37 -15.78
C ARG A 101 13.14 4.86 -15.77
N THR A 102 12.26 5.65 -15.16
CA THR A 102 12.50 7.07 -14.88
C THR A 102 12.92 7.23 -13.43
N ALA A 103 13.47 8.39 -13.04
CA ALA A 103 13.78 8.66 -11.63
C ALA A 103 12.54 8.50 -10.74
N LYS A 104 11.36 8.97 -11.20
CA LYS A 104 10.08 8.81 -10.50
C LYS A 104 9.72 7.34 -10.31
N SER A 105 9.77 6.51 -11.37
CA SER A 105 9.40 5.10 -11.25
C SER A 105 10.41 4.29 -10.43
N GLN A 106 11.69 4.67 -10.45
CA GLN A 106 12.71 4.07 -9.57
C GLN A 106 12.48 4.40 -8.10
N ALA A 107 12.21 5.67 -7.78
CA ALA A 107 11.90 6.09 -6.42
C ALA A 107 10.65 5.40 -5.88
N LEU A 108 9.58 5.35 -6.68
CA LEU A 108 8.34 4.66 -6.31
C LEU A 108 8.54 3.16 -6.14
N TYR A 109 9.32 2.52 -7.02
CA TYR A 109 9.70 1.11 -6.87
C TYR A 109 10.47 0.85 -5.57
N ALA A 110 11.43 1.71 -5.22
CA ALA A 110 12.19 1.61 -3.98
C ALA A 110 11.27 1.73 -2.76
N LYS A 111 10.35 2.72 -2.75
CA LYS A 111 9.35 2.91 -1.70
C LYS A 111 8.40 1.71 -1.59
N ALA A 112 7.85 1.21 -2.70
CA ALA A 112 6.99 0.03 -2.71
C ALA A 112 7.73 -1.24 -2.23
N LYS A 113 9.03 -1.37 -2.51
CA LYS A 113 9.86 -2.48 -2.03
C LYS A 113 9.96 -2.53 -0.51
N LEU A 114 10.05 -1.37 0.16
CA LEU A 114 10.10 -1.29 1.62
C LEU A 114 8.86 -1.93 2.26
N VAL A 115 7.69 -1.80 1.61
CA VAL A 115 6.44 -2.40 2.08
C VAL A 115 6.30 -3.86 1.65
N ARG A 116 6.62 -4.15 0.38
CA ARG A 116 6.42 -5.48 -0.20
C ARG A 116 7.22 -6.56 0.53
N VAL A 117 8.49 -6.30 0.84
CA VAL A 117 9.38 -7.34 1.40
C VAL A 117 8.88 -7.82 2.77
N PRO A 118 8.61 -6.95 3.75
CA PRO A 118 8.01 -7.37 5.01
C PRO A 118 6.64 -8.04 4.82
N THR A 119 5.79 -7.49 3.95
CA THR A 119 4.44 -8.02 3.72
C THR A 119 4.46 -9.46 3.19
N ALA A 120 5.35 -9.76 2.24
CA ALA A 120 5.38 -11.05 1.56
C ALA A 120 6.36 -12.07 2.17
N LYS A 121 7.36 -11.61 2.94
CA LYS A 121 8.47 -12.46 3.40
C LYS A 121 8.76 -12.37 4.90
N ALA A 122 8.15 -11.42 5.61
CA ALA A 122 8.50 -11.13 7.01
C ALA A 122 10.00 -10.83 7.20
N GLU A 123 10.57 -10.07 6.26
CA GLU A 123 11.96 -9.62 6.27
C GLU A 123 12.03 -8.09 6.16
N ILE A 124 13.11 -7.47 6.65
CA ILE A 124 13.40 -6.07 6.36
C ILE A 124 13.91 -5.94 4.92
N ALA A 125 13.39 -4.94 4.19
CA ALA A 125 13.87 -4.67 2.85
C ALA A 125 15.35 -4.25 2.87
N ASN A 126 16.17 -4.90 2.03
CA ASN A 126 17.62 -4.67 1.96
C ASN A 126 18.38 -4.99 3.25
N ASP A 127 17.91 -5.94 4.06
CA ASP A 127 18.55 -6.37 5.31
C ASP A 127 20.05 -6.74 5.19
N ARG A 128 20.50 -7.20 4.02
CA ARG A 128 21.91 -7.43 3.70
C ARG A 128 22.82 -6.19 3.87
N GLY A 129 22.24 -4.99 3.88
CA GLY A 129 22.96 -3.73 4.10
C GLY A 129 23.16 -3.37 5.58
N LEU A 130 22.61 -4.14 6.51
CA LEU A 130 22.80 -3.91 7.95
C LEU A 130 24.26 -4.15 8.33
N LYS A 131 24.83 -3.22 9.11
CA LYS A 131 26.25 -3.27 9.55
C LYS A 131 26.47 -4.11 10.81
N GLY A 132 25.41 -4.67 11.39
CA GLY A 132 25.44 -5.46 12.60
C GLY A 132 24.03 -5.87 13.03
N PRO A 133 23.90 -6.51 14.21
CA PRO A 133 22.61 -6.80 14.82
C PRO A 133 21.73 -5.55 14.87
N LEU A 134 20.48 -5.70 14.47
CA LEU A 134 19.47 -4.64 14.57
C LEU A 134 18.53 -4.98 15.71
N SER A 135 18.50 -4.16 16.75
CA SER A 135 17.48 -4.28 17.80
C SER A 135 16.23 -3.49 17.41
N LEU A 136 15.11 -4.18 17.33
CA LEU A 136 13.80 -3.63 17.06
C LEU A 136 12.98 -3.62 18.34
N LYS A 137 12.28 -2.52 18.61
CA LYS A 137 11.31 -2.46 19.71
C LYS A 137 9.89 -2.44 19.17
N PRO A 138 8.91 -2.94 19.94
CA PRO A 138 7.50 -2.75 19.62
C PRO A 138 7.17 -1.27 19.42
N LEU A 139 6.25 -0.96 18.50
CA LEU A 139 5.84 0.41 18.25
C LEU A 139 5.21 1.01 19.52
N GLY A 140 5.80 2.10 20.03
CA GLY A 140 5.38 2.72 21.29
C GLY A 140 5.83 1.97 22.56
N GLY A 141 6.52 0.84 22.43
CA GLY A 141 7.04 0.06 23.56
C GLY A 141 8.32 0.64 24.17
N PRO A 142 8.63 0.27 25.42
CA PRO A 142 9.88 0.64 26.09
C PRO A 142 11.09 0.00 25.40
N VAL A 143 12.27 0.61 25.54
CA VAL A 143 13.54 0.08 24.99
C VAL A 143 13.90 -1.30 25.60
N ALA A 144 13.43 -1.59 26.81
CA ALA A 144 13.65 -2.86 27.49
C ALA A 144 12.99 -4.07 26.78
N GLU A 145 12.02 -3.83 25.90
CA GLU A 145 11.35 -4.84 25.07
C GLU A 145 11.98 -4.95 23.68
N ALA A 146 13.15 -4.34 23.45
CA ALA A 146 13.83 -4.46 22.17
C ALA A 146 14.35 -5.88 21.97
N GLU A 147 13.96 -6.50 20.86
CA GLU A 147 14.41 -7.82 20.42
C GLU A 147 15.34 -7.69 19.22
N GLU A 148 16.27 -8.62 19.07
CA GLU A 148 17.13 -8.66 17.89
C GLU A 148 16.33 -9.12 16.66
N TYR A 149 16.53 -8.44 15.53
CA TYR A 149 15.91 -8.81 14.26
C TYR A 149 16.35 -10.21 13.82
N ILE A 150 15.37 -11.10 13.69
CA ILE A 150 15.52 -12.42 13.08
C ILE A 150 14.86 -12.42 11.71
N LYS A 151 15.64 -12.81 10.69
CA LYS A 151 15.16 -12.88 9.30
C LYS A 151 14.00 -13.88 9.19
N GLY A 152 12.87 -13.44 8.63
CA GLY A 152 11.64 -14.25 8.52
C GLY A 152 10.66 -14.06 9.67
N GLU A 153 11.04 -13.33 10.71
CA GLU A 153 10.19 -13.04 11.88
C GLU A 153 9.75 -11.57 11.97
N TYR A 154 10.21 -10.72 11.04
CA TYR A 154 9.87 -9.30 11.06
C TYR A 154 8.39 -9.08 10.73
N ARG A 155 7.64 -8.63 11.74
CA ARG A 155 6.27 -8.14 11.60
C ARG A 155 6.30 -6.62 11.50
N MET A 156 6.14 -6.13 10.28
CA MET A 156 6.09 -4.69 10.01
C MET A 156 4.92 -4.05 10.78
N PRO A 157 5.18 -3.02 11.60
CA PRO A 157 4.10 -2.28 12.23
C PRO A 157 3.24 -1.58 11.19
N THR A 158 1.95 -1.45 11.48
CA THR A 158 0.98 -0.80 10.61
C THR A 158 0.08 0.09 11.43
N GLY A 159 -0.63 0.98 10.76
CA GLY A 159 -1.49 1.94 11.42
C GLY A 159 -2.49 2.56 10.46
N LEU A 160 -3.22 3.54 10.98
CA LEU A 160 -4.17 4.33 10.23
C LEU A 160 -3.72 5.79 10.22
N ASP A 161 -3.91 6.42 9.08
CA ASP A 161 -3.91 7.86 8.98
C ASP A 161 -5.20 8.42 9.56
N VAL A 162 -5.11 9.16 10.66
CA VAL A 162 -6.29 9.77 11.28
C VAL A 162 -6.86 10.92 10.46
N THR A 163 -6.10 11.51 9.52
CA THR A 163 -6.58 12.64 8.70
C THR A 163 -7.21 12.19 7.39
N THR A 164 -6.81 11.02 6.87
CA THR A 164 -7.31 10.52 5.57
C THR A 164 -8.05 9.19 5.66
N GLY A 165 -8.04 8.53 6.83
CA GLY A 165 -8.52 7.16 7.00
C GLY A 165 -7.65 6.10 6.32
N SER A 166 -6.52 6.50 5.72
CA SER A 166 -5.69 5.61 4.91
C SER A 166 -4.92 4.60 5.74
N TYR A 167 -4.81 3.39 5.20
CA TYR A 167 -3.94 2.38 5.79
C TYR A 167 -2.47 2.77 5.61
N ARG A 168 -1.67 2.63 6.66
CA ARG A 168 -0.25 2.98 6.66
C ARG A 168 0.60 1.79 7.07
N TRP A 169 1.70 1.62 6.38
CA TRP A 169 2.77 0.71 6.77
C TRP A 169 3.92 1.50 7.40
N PHE A 170 4.64 0.86 8.32
CA PHE A 170 5.81 1.43 8.98
C PHE A 170 7.02 0.50 8.81
N PRO A 171 7.54 0.30 7.58
CA PRO A 171 8.74 -0.50 7.37
C PRO A 171 10.00 0.17 7.93
N PHE A 172 10.96 -0.64 8.35
CA PHE A 172 12.32 -0.20 8.61
C PHE A 172 13.08 0.02 7.29
N ASP A 173 13.67 1.20 7.11
CA ASP A 173 14.54 1.54 6.00
C ASP A 173 16.00 1.47 6.44
N VAL A 174 16.73 0.48 5.91
CA VAL A 174 18.15 0.26 6.20
C VAL A 174 19.03 1.46 5.81
N ALA A 175 18.66 2.23 4.78
CA ALA A 175 19.44 3.39 4.35
C ALA A 175 19.33 4.56 5.34
N LEU A 176 18.14 4.75 5.93
CA LEU A 176 17.88 5.77 6.94
C LEU A 176 18.22 5.29 8.36
N ASN A 177 18.35 3.96 8.53
CA ASN A 177 18.46 3.31 9.83
C ASN A 177 17.31 3.69 10.78
N ASP A 178 16.10 3.83 10.22
CA ASP A 178 14.89 4.18 10.95
C ASP A 178 13.65 3.66 10.22
N HIS A 179 12.50 3.70 10.89
CA HIS A 179 11.22 3.39 10.28
C HIS A 179 10.64 4.61 9.54
N VAL A 180 9.93 4.34 8.45
CA VAL A 180 9.27 5.37 7.65
C VAL A 180 7.79 5.07 7.48
N TRP A 181 6.93 6.08 7.62
CA TRP A 181 5.51 5.93 7.33
C TRP A 181 5.27 5.95 5.82
N ILE A 182 4.58 4.93 5.32
CA ILE A 182 4.14 4.84 3.93
C ILE A 182 2.62 4.69 3.94
N SER A 183 1.91 5.70 3.43
CA SER A 183 0.46 5.68 3.26
C SER A 183 0.06 4.98 1.97
N ARG A 184 -0.99 4.15 2.04
CA ARG A 184 -1.59 3.47 0.89
C ARG A 184 -2.15 4.47 -0.12
N ARG A 185 -2.84 5.52 0.35
CA ARG A 185 -3.42 6.55 -0.52
C ARG A 185 -2.34 7.39 -1.20
N GLU A 186 -1.33 7.82 -0.46
CA GLU A 186 -0.18 8.56 -1.03
C GLU A 186 0.58 7.72 -2.05
N LEU A 187 0.82 6.43 -1.76
CA LEU A 187 1.49 5.53 -2.70
C LEU A 187 0.67 5.35 -4.00
N SER A 188 -0.65 5.33 -3.90
CA SER A 188 -1.56 5.32 -5.06
C SER A 188 -1.53 6.64 -5.83
N ASP A 189 -1.52 7.77 -5.14
CA ASP A 189 -1.42 9.09 -5.78
C ASP A 189 -0.08 9.27 -6.52
N GLU A 190 1.03 8.83 -5.91
CA GLU A 190 2.35 8.80 -6.55
C GLU A 190 2.39 7.86 -7.77
N PHE A 191 1.74 6.70 -7.68
CA PHE A 191 1.62 5.78 -8.80
C PHE A 191 0.85 6.41 -9.96
N LEU A 192 -0.32 7.00 -9.69
CA LEU A 192 -1.10 7.72 -10.69
C LEU A 192 -0.31 8.88 -11.33
N ALA A 193 0.51 9.57 -10.54
CA ALA A 193 1.33 10.71 -10.97
C ALA A 193 2.65 10.34 -11.67
N LEU A 194 2.88 9.05 -11.99
CA LEU A 194 4.12 8.61 -12.65
C LEU A 194 4.41 9.32 -13.97
N PHE A 195 3.37 9.83 -14.64
CA PHE A 195 3.47 10.48 -15.94
C PHE A 195 3.08 11.96 -15.94
N ASP A 196 2.87 12.53 -14.76
CA ASP A 196 2.65 13.97 -14.59
C ASP A 196 3.95 14.76 -14.74
#